data_AF-A0A833DIX0-F1
#
_entry.id   AF-A0A833DIX0-F1
#
_cell.length_a   1.000
_cell.length_b   1.000
_cell.length_c   1.000
_cell.angle_alpha   90.00
_cell.angle_beta   90.00
_cell.angle_gamma   90.00
#
_symmetry.space_group_name_H-M   'P 1'
#
loop_
_entity.id
_entity.type
_entity.pdbx_description
1 polymer ?
#
loop_
_entity_poly.entity_id
_entity_poly.type
_entity_poly.pdbx_seq_one_letter_code
_entity_poly.pdbx_strand_id
1 'polypeptide(L)'
;SRESAISVARNILETSINDLVTDVETDHSTEIILEFDSERLRNRNCTMEDVISVLESNKKFTQKAVKDNVIITLVEESDSITVNTLLNKIRKTIVKGVPEIARVTLKEENGEWVIQTTGSNLLKVLEVEGIDKFNVRTNNIFEIGIGLGIEAARNSLISELKATLENQGLEVDIRYLMLVADVMCHKGYLQQIGRHGIAGSKDSVLARAAFEITVPTIARAAKEGEIEELKGITENVIVGSQIPIGSGTVDIYMNSASKK
;
A
#
# COMPACT_ATOMS: atom_id res chain seq x y z
N SER A 1 3.63 13.44 -26.49
CA SER A 1 3.98 12.64 -27.69
C SER A 1 4.29 11.21 -27.28
N ARG A 2 4.19 10.23 -28.19
CA ARG A 2 4.47 8.82 -27.87
C ARG A 2 5.88 8.61 -27.30
N GLU A 3 6.88 9.28 -27.87
CA GLU A 3 8.28 9.20 -27.42
C GLU A 3 8.48 9.73 -26.00
N SER A 4 7.80 10.82 -25.63
CA SER A 4 7.87 11.37 -24.27
C SER A 4 7.19 10.46 -23.24
N ALA A 5 6.10 9.78 -23.62
CA ALA A 5 5.46 8.79 -22.75
C ALA A 5 6.37 7.57 -22.52
N ILE A 6 7.08 7.12 -23.55
CA ILE A 6 8.06 6.02 -23.44
C ILE A 6 9.24 6.42 -22.55
N SER A 7 9.76 7.64 -22.67
CA SER A 7 10.86 8.09 -21.80
C SER A 7 10.44 8.18 -20.34
N VAL A 8 9.24 8.71 -20.05
CA VAL A 8 8.70 8.77 -18.68
C VAL A 8 8.45 7.36 -18.14
N ALA A 9 7.86 6.46 -18.93
CA ALA A 9 7.64 5.07 -18.54
C ALA A 9 8.94 4.34 -18.16
N ARG A 10 10.04 4.58 -18.90
CA ARG A 10 11.37 4.04 -18.57
C ARG A 10 11.93 4.60 -17.27
N ASN A 11 11.69 5.88 -16.98
CA ASN A 11 12.12 6.51 -15.73
C ASN A 11 11.30 6.04 -14.52
N ILE A 12 10.08 5.54 -14.70
CA ILE A 12 9.25 5.00 -13.61
C ILE A 12 9.65 3.55 -13.30
N LEU A 13 9.95 2.75 -14.33
CA LEU A 13 10.24 1.32 -14.20
C LEU A 13 11.41 1.06 -13.23
N GLU A 14 11.18 0.23 -12.21
CA GLU A 14 12.23 -0.19 -11.29
C GLU A 14 13.32 -0.94 -12.05
N THR A 15 14.56 -0.46 -11.92
CA THR A 15 15.72 -1.08 -12.51
C THR A 15 16.70 -1.46 -11.42
N SER A 16 16.67 -2.74 -11.05
CA SER A 16 17.62 -3.35 -10.13
C SER A 16 18.87 -3.84 -10.85
N ILE A 17 19.96 -4.07 -10.12
CA ILE A 17 21.17 -4.68 -10.71
C ILE A 17 20.86 -6.06 -11.28
N ASN A 18 20.00 -6.84 -10.62
CA ASN A 18 19.58 -8.15 -11.11
C ASN A 18 18.92 -8.11 -12.49
N ASP A 19 18.26 -7.01 -12.84
CA ASP A 19 17.63 -6.85 -14.15
C ASP A 19 18.64 -6.56 -15.27
N LEU A 20 19.77 -5.96 -14.92
CA LEU A 20 20.78 -5.47 -15.86
C LEU A 20 21.88 -6.52 -16.11
N VAL A 21 22.09 -7.42 -15.16
CA VAL A 21 23.15 -8.43 -15.19
C VAL A 21 22.72 -9.66 -16.00
N THR A 22 23.66 -10.20 -16.77
CA THR A 22 23.49 -11.45 -17.54
C THR A 22 24.03 -12.64 -16.77
N ASP A 23 25.26 -12.52 -16.27
CA ASP A 23 25.91 -13.54 -15.47
C ASP A 23 26.66 -12.93 -14.28
N VAL A 24 26.81 -13.74 -13.24
CA VAL A 24 27.54 -13.38 -12.02
C VAL A 24 28.54 -14.46 -11.72
N GLU A 25 29.81 -14.11 -11.85
CA GLU A 25 30.92 -14.96 -11.42
C GLU A 25 31.36 -14.53 -10.02
N THR A 26 31.58 -15.51 -9.14
CA THR A 26 32.08 -15.25 -7.78
C THR A 26 33.17 -16.24 -7.41
N ASP A 27 34.28 -15.74 -6.87
CA ASP A 27 35.36 -16.56 -6.30
C ASP A 27 35.11 -16.95 -4.82
N HIS A 28 33.88 -16.74 -4.34
CA HIS A 28 33.40 -17.08 -2.98
C HIS A 28 34.23 -16.56 -1.80
N SER A 29 35.21 -15.68 -2.05
CA SER A 29 36.20 -15.24 -1.06
C SER A 29 36.61 -13.76 -1.25
N THR A 30 36.96 -13.34 -2.47
CA THR A 30 37.62 -12.04 -2.71
C THR A 30 36.93 -11.17 -3.78
N GLU A 31 36.40 -11.76 -4.85
CA GLU A 31 35.91 -11.01 -6.01
C GLU A 31 34.51 -11.48 -6.47
N ILE A 32 33.70 -10.50 -6.86
CA ILE A 32 32.41 -10.68 -7.52
C ILE A 32 32.50 -9.94 -8.85
N ILE A 33 32.29 -10.66 -9.95
CA ILE A 33 32.27 -10.09 -11.31
C ILE A 33 30.82 -10.09 -11.78
N LEU A 34 30.33 -8.90 -12.13
CA LEU A 34 29.01 -8.70 -12.71
C LEU A 34 29.18 -8.40 -14.20
N GLU A 35 28.67 -9.26 -15.06
CA GLU A 35 28.61 -9.03 -16.50
C GLU A 35 27.30 -8.34 -16.87
N PHE A 36 27.39 -7.17 -17.50
CA PHE A 36 26.24 -6.36 -17.86
C PHE A 36 25.98 -6.38 -19.37
N ASP A 37 24.71 -6.47 -19.75
CA ASP A 37 24.30 -6.39 -21.14
C ASP A 37 24.05 -4.94 -21.58
N SER A 38 24.80 -4.49 -22.58
CA SER A 38 24.67 -3.17 -23.19
C SER A 38 23.28 -2.91 -23.81
N GLU A 39 22.56 -3.94 -24.27
CA GLU A 39 21.19 -3.78 -24.79
C GLU A 39 20.19 -3.53 -23.65
N ARG A 40 20.32 -4.24 -22.52
CA ARG A 40 19.45 -4.05 -21.34
C ARG A 40 19.63 -2.67 -20.73
N LEU A 41 20.87 -2.18 -20.69
CA LEU A 41 21.19 -0.82 -20.23
C LEU A 41 20.55 0.25 -21.12
N ARG A 42 20.63 0.09 -22.46
CA ARG A 42 20.00 1.01 -23.42
C ARG A 42 18.47 1.00 -23.31
N ASN A 43 17.86 -0.17 -23.18
CA ASN A 43 16.41 -0.30 -23.09
C ASN A 43 15.83 0.36 -21.83
N ARG A 44 16.61 0.36 -20.74
CA ARG A 44 16.24 0.97 -19.44
C ARG A 44 16.81 2.38 -19.23
N ASN A 45 17.48 2.95 -20.23
CA ASN A 45 18.07 4.28 -20.19
C ASN A 45 19.05 4.48 -19.00
N CYS A 46 19.86 3.45 -18.73
CA CYS A 46 20.88 3.46 -17.67
C CYS A 46 22.28 3.49 -18.30
N THR A 47 23.19 4.25 -17.70
CA THR A 47 24.61 4.22 -18.04
C THR A 47 25.40 3.38 -17.04
N MET A 48 26.60 2.93 -17.42
CA MET A 48 27.51 2.28 -16.47
C MET A 48 27.92 3.23 -15.33
N GLU A 49 27.96 4.54 -15.59
CA GLU A 49 28.25 5.56 -14.58
C GLU A 49 27.17 5.61 -13.49
N ASP A 50 25.89 5.48 -13.86
CA ASP A 50 24.78 5.41 -12.91
C ASP A 50 24.96 4.20 -11.96
N VAL A 51 25.30 3.03 -12.52
CA VAL A 51 25.53 1.79 -11.75
C VAL A 51 26.71 1.96 -10.78
N ILE A 52 27.81 2.55 -11.25
CA ILE A 52 29.00 2.83 -10.44
C ILE A 52 28.61 3.74 -9.27
N SER A 53 27.95 4.87 -9.52
CA SER A 53 27.59 5.84 -8.47
C SER A 53 26.75 5.24 -7.34
N VAL A 54 25.83 4.34 -7.69
CA VAL A 54 24.96 3.66 -6.74
C VAL A 54 25.74 2.66 -5.88
N LEU A 55 26.72 1.99 -6.47
CA LEU A 55 27.57 1.03 -5.79
C LEU A 55 28.68 1.68 -4.94
N GLU A 56 29.17 2.88 -5.29
CA GLU A 56 30.17 3.64 -4.50
C GLU A 56 29.68 3.99 -3.09
N SER A 57 28.36 4.09 -2.91
CA SER A 57 27.74 4.42 -1.63
C SER A 57 28.03 3.40 -0.51
N ASN A 58 28.54 2.21 -0.85
CA ASN A 58 28.72 1.12 0.08
C ASN A 58 30.20 0.91 0.47
N LYS A 59 30.56 1.30 1.69
CA LYS A 59 31.95 1.29 2.22
C LYS A 59 32.63 -0.09 2.33
N LYS A 60 31.97 -1.18 1.94
CA LYS A 60 32.44 -2.56 2.16
C LYS A 60 33.17 -3.17 0.96
N PHE A 61 33.13 -2.53 -0.19
CA PHE A 61 33.77 -3.03 -1.41
C PHE A 61 34.30 -1.88 -2.27
N THR A 62 35.33 -2.18 -3.04
CA THR A 62 35.86 -1.31 -4.10
C THR A 62 35.44 -1.87 -5.43
N GLN A 63 35.27 -1.00 -6.44
CA GLN A 63 34.77 -1.41 -7.74
C GLN A 63 35.64 -0.90 -8.86
N LYS A 64 35.79 -1.72 -9.91
CA LYS A 64 36.46 -1.36 -11.15
C LYS A 64 35.56 -1.74 -12.32
N ALA A 65 35.21 -0.76 -13.14
CA ALA A 65 34.54 -1.01 -14.40
C ALA A 65 35.58 -1.38 -15.47
N VAL A 66 35.42 -2.54 -16.09
CA VAL A 66 36.23 -3.01 -17.22
C VAL A 66 35.29 -3.27 -18.39
N LYS A 67 35.14 -2.27 -19.28
CA LYS A 67 34.25 -2.29 -20.46
C LYS A 67 32.79 -2.66 -20.14
N ASP A 68 32.46 -3.95 -20.21
CA ASP A 68 31.14 -4.53 -20.05
C ASP A 68 30.95 -5.23 -18.69
N ASN A 69 32.03 -5.37 -17.91
CA ASN A 69 32.03 -6.01 -16.61
C ASN A 69 32.31 -5.00 -15.49
N VAL A 70 31.60 -5.12 -14.37
CA VAL A 70 31.95 -4.44 -13.12
C VAL A 70 32.52 -5.48 -12.17
N ILE A 71 33.79 -5.31 -11.83
CA ILE A 71 34.48 -6.13 -10.84
C ILE A 71 34.33 -5.44 -9.49
N ILE A 72 33.73 -6.15 -8.55
CA ILE A 72 33.57 -5.73 -7.16
C ILE A 72 34.59 -6.52 -6.32
N THR A 73 35.60 -5.84 -5.81
CA THR A 73 36.64 -6.40 -4.93
C THR A 73 36.31 -6.07 -3.47
N LEU A 74 36.17 -7.09 -2.63
CA LEU A 74 35.92 -6.95 -1.20
C LEU A 74 37.15 -6.38 -0.48
N VAL A 75 36.93 -5.53 0.55
CA VAL A 75 38.03 -4.92 1.33
C VAL A 75 38.66 -5.91 2.31
N GLU A 76 37.93 -6.93 2.75
CA GLU A 76 38.38 -8.01 3.63
C GLU A 76 37.92 -9.38 3.10
N GLU A 77 38.76 -10.41 3.24
CA GLU A 77 38.37 -11.80 2.95
C GLU A 77 37.20 -12.18 3.87
N SER A 78 36.09 -12.59 3.26
CA SER A 78 34.84 -12.84 3.98
C SER A 78 34.36 -14.27 3.73
N ASP A 79 33.66 -14.87 4.69
CA ASP A 79 33.08 -16.21 4.54
C ASP A 79 32.09 -16.27 3.36
N SER A 80 32.00 -17.42 2.69
CA SER A 80 31.10 -17.66 1.55
C SER A 80 29.64 -17.26 1.80
N ILE A 81 29.16 -17.40 3.04
CA ILE A 81 27.80 -17.00 3.46
C ILE A 81 27.64 -15.47 3.41
N THR A 82 28.66 -14.73 3.86
CA THR A 82 28.64 -13.27 3.88
C THR A 82 28.77 -12.70 2.47
N VAL A 83 29.59 -13.32 1.60
CA VAL A 83 29.71 -12.98 0.18
C VAL A 83 28.37 -13.18 -0.53
N ASN A 84 27.69 -14.30 -0.31
CA ASN A 84 26.37 -14.56 -0.88
C ASN A 84 25.30 -13.59 -0.36
N THR A 85 25.35 -13.21 0.91
CA THR A 85 24.44 -12.22 1.50
C THR A 85 24.67 -10.83 0.89
N LEU A 86 25.93 -10.45 0.70
CA LEU A 86 26.31 -9.20 0.05
C LEU A 86 25.90 -9.19 -1.43
N LEU A 87 26.12 -10.29 -2.15
CA LEU A 87 25.70 -10.45 -3.54
C LEU A 87 24.18 -10.29 -3.67
N ASN A 88 23.41 -10.94 -2.81
CA ASN A 88 21.95 -10.80 -2.78
C ASN A 88 21.52 -9.35 -2.50
N LYS A 89 22.26 -8.64 -1.65
CA LYS A 89 22.02 -7.22 -1.39
C LYS A 89 22.33 -6.37 -2.62
N ILE A 90 23.48 -6.59 -3.26
CA ILE A 90 23.90 -5.89 -4.48
C ILE A 90 22.89 -6.11 -5.60
N ARG A 91 22.46 -7.35 -5.84
CA ARG A 91 21.46 -7.69 -6.87
C ARG A 91 20.14 -6.93 -6.69
N LYS A 92 19.72 -6.71 -5.44
CA LYS A 92 18.48 -5.99 -5.10
C LYS A 92 18.65 -4.47 -5.05
N THR A 93 19.87 -3.95 -5.17
CA THR A 93 20.08 -2.50 -5.19
C THR A 93 19.44 -1.91 -6.43
N ILE A 94 18.66 -0.86 -6.22
CA ILE A 94 17.97 -0.13 -7.29
C ILE A 94 18.95 0.89 -7.87
N VAL A 95 19.16 0.82 -9.18
CA VAL A 95 20.03 1.74 -9.91
C VAL A 95 19.25 2.97 -10.36
N LYS A 96 18.06 2.74 -10.94
CA LYS A 96 17.21 3.80 -11.49
C LYS A 96 15.75 3.39 -11.40
N GLY A 97 14.88 4.39 -11.35
CA GLY A 97 13.44 4.20 -11.32
C GLY A 97 12.83 4.25 -9.94
N VAL A 98 11.53 4.01 -9.91
CA VAL A 98 10.76 4.06 -8.67
C VAL A 98 10.68 2.65 -8.07
N PRO A 99 11.03 2.47 -6.78
CA PRO A 99 10.91 1.18 -6.11
C PRO A 99 9.48 0.65 -6.10
N GLU A 100 9.35 -0.68 -6.12
CA GLU A 100 8.08 -1.41 -6.08
C GLU A 100 7.23 -1.25 -7.35
N ILE A 101 7.83 -0.84 -8.48
CA ILE A 101 7.19 -0.80 -9.80
C ILE A 101 7.86 -1.80 -10.74
N ALA A 102 7.34 -3.02 -10.75
CA ALA A 102 7.95 -4.15 -11.44
C ALA A 102 7.78 -4.11 -12.97
N ARG A 103 6.65 -3.60 -13.45
CA ARG A 103 6.34 -3.55 -14.90
C ARG A 103 5.56 -2.30 -15.25
N VAL A 104 5.77 -1.83 -16.47
CA VAL A 104 5.08 -0.66 -17.03
C VAL A 104 4.55 -1.00 -18.41
N THR A 105 3.28 -0.67 -18.65
CA THR A 105 2.59 -0.84 -19.94
C THR A 105 2.02 0.50 -20.38
N LEU A 106 2.17 0.83 -21.66
CA LEU A 106 1.57 2.03 -22.24
C LEU A 106 0.25 1.66 -22.90
N LYS A 107 -0.81 2.38 -22.54
CA LYS A 107 -2.13 2.26 -23.14
C LYS A 107 -2.57 3.62 -23.67
N GLU A 108 -3.18 3.65 -24.84
CA GLU A 108 -3.81 4.86 -25.37
C GLU A 108 -5.30 4.81 -25.01
N GLU A 109 -5.77 5.79 -24.24
CA GLU A 109 -7.17 5.94 -23.84
C GLU A 109 -7.64 7.35 -24.19
N ASN A 110 -8.73 7.46 -24.96
CA ASN A 110 -9.35 8.75 -25.33
C ASN A 110 -8.41 9.78 -25.98
N GLY A 111 -7.38 9.32 -26.70
CA GLY A 111 -6.37 10.18 -27.33
C GLY A 111 -5.24 10.64 -26.39
N GLU A 112 -5.22 10.13 -25.16
CA GLU A 112 -4.16 10.37 -24.17
C GLU A 112 -3.36 9.08 -23.90
N TRP A 113 -2.08 9.23 -23.60
CA TRP A 113 -1.20 8.12 -23.25
C TRP A 113 -1.23 7.89 -21.74
N VAL A 114 -1.78 6.75 -21.32
CA VAL A 114 -1.87 6.32 -19.92
C VAL A 114 -0.78 5.29 -19.64
N ILE A 115 -0.05 5.51 -18.55
CA ILE A 115 0.98 4.58 -18.06
C ILE A 115 0.33 3.67 -17.02
N GLN A 116 0.24 2.38 -17.31
CA GLN A 116 -0.25 1.37 -16.37
C GLN A 116 0.93 0.64 -15.73
N THR A 117 0.98 0.62 -14.40
CA THR A 117 2.06 0.00 -13.64
C THR A 117 1.59 -1.29 -12.97
N THR A 118 2.51 -2.25 -12.82
CA THR A 118 2.36 -3.38 -11.90
C THR A 118 3.19 -3.09 -10.66
N GLY A 119 2.50 -2.87 -9.54
CA GLY A 119 3.08 -2.31 -8.32
C GLY A 119 2.76 -0.81 -8.18
N SER A 120 3.00 -0.27 -6.98
CA SER A 120 2.55 1.06 -6.58
C SER A 120 3.58 1.73 -5.67
N ASN A 121 3.96 2.96 -6.00
CA ASN A 121 4.73 3.83 -5.11
C ASN A 121 4.40 5.31 -5.40
N LEU A 122 3.19 5.72 -5.02
CA LEU A 122 2.59 7.02 -5.29
C LEU A 122 3.51 8.19 -4.96
N LEU A 123 4.11 8.21 -3.77
CA LEU A 123 4.93 9.35 -3.32
C LEU A 123 6.12 9.59 -4.26
N LYS A 124 6.84 8.53 -4.62
CA LYS A 124 7.98 8.62 -5.53
C LYS A 124 7.56 8.84 -6.98
N VAL A 125 6.42 8.28 -7.39
CA VAL A 125 5.85 8.55 -8.73
C VAL A 125 5.54 10.05 -8.88
N LEU A 126 5.01 10.72 -7.87
CA LEU A 126 4.71 12.16 -7.92
C LEU A 126 5.96 13.06 -8.03
N GLU A 127 7.15 12.54 -7.74
CA GLU A 127 8.44 13.23 -7.89
C GLU A 127 9.00 13.14 -9.32
N VAL A 128 8.54 12.17 -10.12
CA VAL A 128 9.04 11.96 -11.49
C VAL A 128 8.57 13.08 -12.42
N GLU A 129 9.51 13.68 -13.13
CA GLU A 129 9.23 14.72 -14.12
C GLU A 129 8.44 14.19 -15.32
N GLY A 130 7.45 14.96 -15.77
CA GLY A 130 6.60 14.62 -16.91
C GLY A 130 5.33 13.83 -16.55
N ILE A 131 5.11 13.53 -15.27
CA ILE A 131 3.84 12.94 -14.79
C ILE A 131 2.86 14.05 -14.39
N ASP A 132 1.62 13.92 -14.85
CA ASP A 132 0.53 14.78 -14.40
C ASP A 132 0.07 14.39 -12.99
N LYS A 133 0.47 15.19 -12.01
CA LYS A 133 0.24 14.97 -10.58
C LYS A 133 -1.25 14.97 -10.19
N PHE A 134 -2.11 15.61 -10.97
CA PHE A 134 -3.55 15.71 -10.64
C PHE A 134 -4.36 14.51 -11.09
N ASN A 135 -3.81 13.70 -12.00
CA ASN A 135 -4.51 12.57 -12.60
C ASN A 135 -3.91 11.20 -12.23
N VAL A 136 -2.91 11.16 -11.34
CA VAL A 136 -2.36 9.90 -10.83
C VAL A 136 -3.40 9.17 -9.97
N ARG A 137 -3.62 7.89 -10.24
CA ARG A 137 -4.50 7.00 -9.48
C ARG A 137 -3.76 5.74 -9.08
N THR A 138 -4.06 5.20 -7.90
CA THR A 138 -3.56 3.90 -7.42
C THR A 138 -4.71 3.16 -6.74
N ASN A 139 -4.71 1.83 -6.85
CA ASN A 139 -5.63 0.97 -6.11
C ASN A 139 -5.15 0.72 -4.67
N ASN A 140 -3.93 1.16 -4.31
CA ASN A 140 -3.42 1.08 -2.96
C ASN A 140 -3.90 2.26 -2.10
N ILE A 141 -5.01 2.04 -1.39
CA ILE A 141 -5.69 3.08 -0.60
C ILE A 141 -4.85 3.53 0.60
N PHE A 142 -4.07 2.61 1.21
CA PHE A 142 -3.21 2.96 2.36
C PHE A 142 -2.14 3.96 1.96
N GLU A 143 -1.54 3.75 0.79
CA GLU A 143 -0.55 4.66 0.23
C GLU A 143 -1.13 6.05 -0.05
N ILE A 144 -2.35 6.13 -0.59
CA ILE A 144 -3.07 7.41 -0.76
C ILE A 144 -3.28 8.09 0.59
N GLY A 145 -3.67 7.33 1.62
CA GLY A 145 -3.86 7.86 2.97
C GLY A 145 -2.59 8.47 3.55
N ILE A 146 -1.44 7.83 3.33
CA ILE A 146 -0.14 8.31 3.81
C ILE A 146 0.33 9.52 3.00
N GLY A 147 0.18 9.49 1.67
CA GLY A 147 0.73 10.52 0.79
C GLY A 147 -0.16 11.75 0.57
N LEU A 148 -1.46 11.54 0.36
CA LEU A 148 -2.44 12.59 0.02
C LEU A 148 -3.42 12.90 1.16
N GLY A 149 -3.50 12.04 2.18
CA GLY A 149 -4.33 12.24 3.36
C GLY A 149 -5.64 11.44 3.37
N ILE A 150 -6.38 11.55 4.47
CA ILE A 150 -7.51 10.67 4.78
C ILE A 150 -8.73 10.92 3.88
N GLU A 151 -9.01 12.17 3.54
CA GLU A 151 -10.12 12.50 2.63
C GLU A 151 -9.88 11.98 1.21
N ALA A 152 -8.62 11.99 0.75
CA ALA A 152 -8.22 11.37 -0.50
C ALA A 152 -8.39 9.85 -0.45
N ALA A 153 -7.96 9.21 0.65
CA ALA A 153 -8.15 7.78 0.86
C ALA A 153 -9.64 7.39 0.91
N ARG A 154 -10.47 8.19 1.58
CA ARG A 154 -11.93 7.98 1.65
C ARG A 154 -12.56 8.01 0.26
N ASN A 155 -12.25 9.03 -0.54
CA ASN A 155 -12.78 9.15 -1.91
C ASN A 155 -12.25 8.04 -2.83
N SER A 156 -10.99 7.64 -2.66
CA SER A 156 -10.41 6.52 -3.40
C SER A 156 -11.09 5.21 -3.03
N LEU A 157 -11.37 4.96 -1.75
CA LEU A 157 -12.09 3.77 -1.29
C LEU A 157 -13.50 3.71 -1.89
N ILE A 158 -14.25 4.82 -1.90
CA ILE A 158 -15.57 4.89 -2.52
C ILE A 158 -15.48 4.56 -4.01
N SER A 159 -14.50 5.15 -4.71
CA SER A 159 -14.31 4.95 -6.15
C SER A 159 -13.92 3.51 -6.48
N GLU A 160 -13.04 2.90 -5.69
CA GLU A 160 -12.57 1.52 -5.89
C GLU A 160 -13.68 0.50 -5.60
N LEU A 161 -14.43 0.69 -4.51
CA LEU A 161 -15.59 -0.15 -4.19
C LEU A 161 -16.64 -0.09 -5.31
N LYS A 162 -16.94 1.12 -5.78
CA LYS A 162 -17.88 1.33 -6.88
C LYS A 162 -17.40 0.63 -8.16
N ALA A 163 -16.17 0.91 -8.59
CA ALA A 163 -15.60 0.31 -9.80
C ALA A 163 -15.58 -1.22 -9.74
N THR A 164 -15.25 -1.80 -8.58
CA THR A 164 -15.23 -3.26 -8.39
C THR A 164 -16.62 -3.87 -8.53
N LEU A 165 -17.65 -3.26 -7.93
CA LEU A 165 -19.02 -3.74 -8.01
C LEU A 165 -19.58 -3.61 -9.44
N GLU A 166 -19.34 -2.48 -10.09
CA GLU A 166 -19.74 -2.24 -11.48
C GLU A 166 -19.09 -3.23 -12.45
N ASN A 167 -17.81 -3.55 -12.25
CA ASN A 167 -17.09 -4.55 -13.04
C ASN A 167 -17.66 -5.98 -12.90
N GLN A 168 -18.38 -6.26 -11.81
CA GLN A 168 -19.11 -7.51 -11.59
C GLN A 168 -20.57 -7.45 -12.06
N GLY A 169 -21.01 -6.32 -12.64
CA GLY A 169 -22.39 -6.10 -13.05
C GLY A 169 -23.37 -5.88 -11.89
N LEU A 170 -22.86 -5.54 -10.70
CA LEU A 170 -23.67 -5.25 -9.53
C LEU A 170 -23.81 -3.72 -9.37
N GLU A 171 -25.04 -3.23 -9.44
CA GLU A 171 -25.32 -1.82 -9.15
C GLU A 171 -25.70 -1.65 -7.68
N VAL A 172 -24.93 -0.83 -6.96
CA VAL A 172 -25.19 -0.44 -5.58
C VAL A 172 -25.22 1.08 -5.49
N ASP A 173 -26.19 1.61 -4.76
CA ASP A 173 -26.29 3.06 -4.56
C ASP A 173 -25.07 3.59 -3.79
N ILE A 174 -24.51 4.69 -4.29
CA ILE A 174 -23.28 5.30 -3.76
C ILE A 174 -23.39 5.68 -2.27
N ARG A 175 -24.60 5.96 -1.77
CA ARG A 175 -24.83 6.34 -0.36
C ARG A 175 -24.40 5.23 0.60
N TYR A 176 -24.57 3.96 0.23
CA TYR A 176 -24.10 2.83 1.03
C TYR A 176 -22.57 2.76 1.06
N LEU A 177 -21.93 3.01 -0.09
CA LEU A 177 -20.47 3.01 -0.21
C LEU A 177 -19.85 4.17 0.57
N MET A 178 -20.47 5.35 0.51
CA MET A 178 -20.09 6.52 1.32
C MET A 178 -20.14 6.20 2.81
N LEU A 179 -21.25 5.63 3.29
CA LEU A 179 -21.40 5.27 4.70
C LEU A 179 -20.29 4.33 5.17
N VAL A 180 -19.97 3.30 4.39
CA VAL A 180 -18.87 2.37 4.73
C VAL A 180 -17.53 3.09 4.77
N ALA A 181 -17.23 3.91 3.76
CA ALA A 181 -15.96 4.63 3.70
C ALA A 181 -15.81 5.66 4.83
N ASP A 182 -16.89 6.37 5.18
CA ASP A 182 -16.92 7.34 6.29
C ASP A 182 -16.63 6.65 7.63
N VAL A 183 -17.28 5.50 7.88
CA VAL A 183 -17.04 4.71 9.09
C VAL A 183 -15.61 4.18 9.15
N MET A 184 -15.02 3.79 8.01
CA MET A 184 -13.62 3.34 7.94
C MET A 184 -12.60 4.47 8.14
N CYS A 185 -12.94 5.72 7.84
CA CYS A 185 -12.01 6.85 7.90
C CYS A 185 -12.24 7.79 9.10
N HIS A 186 -13.32 7.61 9.86
CA HIS A 186 -13.78 8.56 10.89
C HIS A 186 -12.73 8.92 11.96
N LYS A 187 -11.83 8.01 12.36
CA LYS A 187 -10.82 8.27 13.40
C LYS A 187 -9.57 9.01 12.90
N GLY A 188 -9.57 9.51 11.66
CA GLY A 188 -8.40 10.19 11.07
C GLY A 188 -7.30 9.25 10.60
N TYR A 189 -7.60 7.95 10.47
CA TYR A 189 -6.78 6.95 9.79
C TYR A 189 -7.69 5.84 9.26
N LEU A 190 -7.22 5.08 8.26
CA LEU A 190 -8.01 4.01 7.66
C LEU A 190 -8.10 2.81 8.62
N GLN A 191 -9.31 2.46 9.04
CA GLN A 191 -9.58 1.37 9.96
C GLN A 191 -10.03 0.11 9.24
N GLN A 192 -9.58 -1.05 9.73
CA GLN A 192 -10.15 -2.34 9.33
C GLN A 192 -11.60 -2.47 9.84
N ILE A 193 -12.49 -3.10 9.08
CA ILE A 193 -13.87 -3.36 9.51
C ILE A 193 -13.94 -4.36 10.68
N GLY A 194 -13.05 -5.36 10.69
CA GLY A 194 -13.06 -6.46 11.63
C GLY A 194 -12.58 -6.14 13.05
N ARG A 195 -12.29 -7.19 13.82
CA ARG A 195 -11.94 -7.14 15.24
C ARG A 195 -10.72 -6.28 15.61
N HIS A 196 -9.81 -6.01 14.67
CA HIS A 196 -8.64 -5.16 14.94
C HIS A 196 -8.88 -3.68 14.60
N GLY A 197 -10.06 -3.32 14.11
CA GLY A 197 -10.43 -1.94 13.82
C GLY A 197 -11.80 -1.59 14.40
N ILE A 198 -12.79 -1.38 13.54
CA ILE A 198 -14.09 -0.82 13.90
C ILE A 198 -14.82 -1.73 14.91
N ALA A 199 -14.95 -3.03 14.63
CA ALA A 199 -15.71 -3.93 15.48
C ALA A 199 -15.08 -4.11 16.88
N GLY A 200 -13.75 -4.16 16.98
CA GLY A 200 -13.05 -4.34 18.26
C GLY A 200 -12.80 -3.04 19.03
N SER A 201 -12.94 -1.88 18.40
CA SER A 201 -12.87 -0.58 19.06
C SER A 201 -14.24 0.02 19.41
N LYS A 202 -15.30 -0.80 19.35
CA LYS A 202 -16.60 -0.46 19.95
C LYS A 202 -16.48 -0.34 21.46
N ASP A 203 -17.21 0.60 22.03
CA ASP A 203 -17.16 0.86 23.48
C ASP A 203 -17.86 -0.24 24.28
N SER A 204 -18.94 -0.84 23.76
CA SER A 204 -19.65 -1.92 24.46
C SER A 204 -18.83 -3.21 24.53
N VAL A 205 -18.63 -3.71 25.76
CA VAL A 205 -17.98 -4.98 26.05
C VAL A 205 -18.80 -6.13 25.49
N LEU A 206 -20.12 -6.09 25.68
CA LEU A 206 -21.02 -7.14 25.18
C LEU A 206 -21.01 -7.19 23.65
N ALA A 207 -21.01 -6.04 22.98
CA ALA A 207 -20.91 -5.98 21.53
C ALA A 207 -19.60 -6.57 21.00
N ARG A 208 -18.46 -6.27 21.65
CA ARG A 208 -17.15 -6.85 21.30
C ARG A 208 -17.09 -8.36 21.57
N ALA A 209 -17.63 -8.80 22.70
CA ALA A 209 -17.63 -10.20 23.11
C ALA A 209 -18.53 -11.09 22.24
N ALA A 210 -19.65 -10.54 21.74
CA ALA A 210 -20.57 -11.23 20.86
C ALA A 210 -20.07 -11.35 19.40
N PHE A 211 -19.13 -10.50 18.98
CA PHE A 211 -18.63 -10.49 17.60
C PHE A 211 -17.66 -11.64 17.30
N GLU A 212 -16.57 -11.79 18.06
CA GLU A 212 -15.55 -12.81 17.71
C GLU A 212 -14.65 -13.27 18.89
N ILE A 213 -14.34 -12.40 19.85
CA ILE A 213 -13.46 -12.73 20.99
C ILE A 213 -14.23 -12.57 22.29
N THR A 214 -14.79 -13.65 22.82
CA THR A 214 -15.67 -13.61 23.99
C THR A 214 -14.90 -13.62 25.31
N VAL A 215 -14.25 -14.75 25.64
CA VAL A 215 -13.63 -14.96 26.97
C VAL A 215 -12.54 -13.93 27.28
N PRO A 216 -11.57 -13.65 26.39
CA PRO A 216 -10.53 -12.66 26.69
C PRO A 216 -11.05 -11.23 26.84
N THR A 217 -12.11 -10.86 26.11
CA THR A 217 -12.71 -9.53 26.18
C THR A 217 -13.42 -9.32 27.50
N ILE A 218 -14.23 -10.29 27.94
CA ILE A 218 -14.93 -10.22 29.23
C ILE A 218 -13.92 -10.25 30.39
N ALA A 219 -12.91 -11.12 30.33
CA ALA A 219 -11.89 -11.20 31.37
C ALA A 219 -11.09 -9.89 31.51
N ARG A 220 -10.74 -9.26 30.38
CA ARG A 220 -10.04 -7.96 30.38
C ARG A 220 -10.94 -6.86 30.93
N ALA A 221 -12.19 -6.78 30.45
CA ALA A 221 -13.17 -5.82 30.92
C ALA A 221 -13.39 -5.92 32.43
N ALA A 222 -13.50 -7.14 32.96
CA ALA A 222 -13.63 -7.39 34.41
C ALA A 222 -12.38 -6.94 35.19
N LYS A 223 -11.19 -7.13 34.63
CA LYS A 223 -9.92 -6.67 35.23
C LYS A 223 -9.79 -5.15 35.21
N GLU A 224 -10.21 -4.49 34.13
CA GLU A 224 -10.10 -3.05 33.93
C GLU A 224 -11.26 -2.27 34.57
N GLY A 225 -12.33 -2.97 34.98
CA GLY A 225 -13.52 -2.36 35.56
C GLY A 225 -14.36 -1.61 34.52
N GLU A 226 -14.37 -2.09 33.27
CA GLU A 226 -15.19 -1.50 32.21
C GLU A 226 -16.70 -1.59 32.55
N ILE A 227 -17.44 -0.52 32.26
CA ILE A 227 -18.88 -0.44 32.51
C ILE A 227 -19.63 -0.56 31.19
N GLU A 228 -20.64 -1.43 31.16
CA GLU A 228 -21.53 -1.58 30.01
C GLU A 228 -22.68 -0.55 30.08
N GLU A 229 -22.75 0.35 29.11
CA GLU A 229 -23.72 1.44 29.07
C GLU A 229 -25.00 1.11 28.28
N LEU A 230 -25.05 -0.01 27.57
CA LEU A 230 -26.24 -0.45 26.82
C LEU A 230 -26.72 0.56 25.76
N LYS A 231 -25.80 1.25 25.07
CA LYS A 231 -26.15 2.30 24.10
C LYS A 231 -26.35 1.80 22.67
N GLY A 232 -25.79 0.64 22.32
CA GLY A 232 -25.84 0.06 21.00
C GLY A 232 -26.92 -1.01 20.84
N ILE A 233 -27.01 -1.56 19.63
CA ILE A 233 -28.09 -2.48 19.26
C ILE A 233 -27.83 -3.87 19.84
N THR A 234 -26.60 -4.37 19.72
CA THR A 234 -26.25 -5.76 20.04
C THR A 234 -26.46 -6.06 21.52
N GLU A 235 -25.98 -5.18 22.37
CA GLU A 235 -26.07 -5.29 23.82
C GLU A 235 -27.52 -5.19 24.32
N ASN A 236 -28.33 -4.28 23.76
CA ASN A 236 -29.76 -4.19 24.10
C ASN A 236 -30.54 -5.45 23.71
N VAL A 237 -30.21 -6.05 22.56
CA VAL A 237 -30.82 -7.34 22.15
C VAL A 237 -30.42 -8.45 23.12
N ILE A 238 -29.16 -8.52 23.55
CA ILE A 238 -28.66 -9.55 24.47
C ILE A 238 -29.38 -9.47 25.82
N VAL A 239 -29.58 -8.26 26.37
CA VAL A 239 -30.25 -8.08 27.67
C VAL A 239 -31.78 -8.04 27.58
N GLY A 240 -32.35 -8.07 26.37
CA GLY A 240 -33.81 -8.00 26.14
C GLY A 240 -34.41 -6.61 26.34
N SER A 241 -33.62 -5.55 26.21
CA SER A 241 -34.07 -4.16 26.26
C SER A 241 -34.48 -3.64 24.87
N GLN A 242 -35.18 -2.51 24.83
CA GLN A 242 -35.61 -1.88 23.58
C GLN A 242 -34.40 -1.32 22.81
N ILE A 243 -34.30 -1.64 21.51
CA ILE A 243 -33.18 -1.16 20.66
C ILE A 243 -33.36 0.33 20.33
N PRO A 244 -32.30 1.15 20.31
CA PRO A 244 -32.39 2.61 20.14
C PRO A 244 -32.48 3.05 18.66
N ILE A 245 -33.14 2.26 17.81
CA ILE A 245 -33.35 2.56 16.39
C ILE A 245 -34.79 2.26 15.96
N GLY A 246 -35.25 2.88 14.88
CA GLY A 246 -36.60 2.67 14.35
C GLY A 246 -37.69 3.18 15.32
N SER A 247 -38.68 2.34 15.65
CA SER A 247 -39.71 2.69 16.64
C SER A 247 -39.15 2.86 18.06
N GLY A 248 -37.93 2.40 18.30
CA GLY A 248 -37.19 2.59 19.55
C GLY A 248 -36.80 4.03 19.85
N THR A 249 -36.81 4.90 18.86
CA THR A 249 -36.33 6.29 18.99
C THR A 249 -37.45 7.27 19.35
N VAL A 250 -38.71 6.84 19.33
CA VAL A 250 -39.87 7.72 19.53
C VAL A 250 -40.41 7.58 20.95
N ASP A 251 -40.41 8.67 21.69
CA ASP A 251 -41.12 8.80 22.95
C ASP A 251 -42.55 9.34 22.72
N ILE A 252 -43.53 8.71 23.36
CA ILE A 252 -44.93 9.10 23.25
C ILE A 252 -45.40 9.71 24.57
N TYR A 253 -46.00 10.89 24.47
CA TYR A 253 -46.67 11.55 25.59
C TYR A 253 -48.15 11.74 25.28
N MET A 254 -49.03 11.33 26.20
CA MET A 254 -50.48 11.49 26.07
C MET A 254 -51.03 12.24 27.29
N ASN A 255 -51.66 13.39 27.05
CA ASN A 255 -52.40 14.12 28.10
C ASN A 255 -53.84 13.58 28.18
N SER A 256 -54.23 13.03 29.33
CA SER A 256 -55.52 12.34 29.52
C SER A 256 -56.70 13.26 29.88
N ALA A 257 -56.55 14.58 29.78
CA ALA A 257 -57.65 15.52 30.08
C ALA A 257 -58.63 15.68 28.89
N SER A 258 -59.48 14.67 28.68
CA SER A 258 -60.71 14.79 27.91
C SER A 258 -61.89 14.46 28.81
N LYS A 259 -62.41 15.45 29.55
CA LYS A 259 -63.79 15.39 30.05
C LYS A 259 -64.70 15.51 28.83
N LYS A 260 -65.46 14.45 28.53
CA LYS A 260 -66.65 14.54 27.68
C LYS A 260 -67.68 15.48 28.33
#